data_AF-A0ABD5JT60-F1
#
_entry.id   AF-A0ABD5JT60-F1
#
_cell.length_a   1.000
_cell.length_b   1.000
_cell.length_c   1.000
_cell.angle_alpha   90.00
_cell.angle_beta   90.00
_cell.angle_gamma   90.00
#
_symmetry.space_group_name_H-M   'P 1'
#
loop_
_entity.id
_entity.type
_entity.pdbx_description
1 polymer ?
#
loop_
_entity_poly.entity_id
_entity_poly.type
_entity_poly.pdbx_seq_one_letter_code
_entity_poly.pdbx_strand_id
1 'polypeptide(L)'
;KEAGYVGAGTVEFLVGNDGTISFLEVNTRLQVEHPVTEEVTGIDLVREMFRIADGEAIGYDDPPMRGHSFEFRINGEDPGRNFLPAPGTVTSFVPPAGPGVRLD
;
A
#
# COMPACT_ATOMS: atom_id res chain seq x y z
N LYS A 1 -4.41 6.01 -18.97
CA LYS A 1 -5.07 6.94 -19.92
C LYS A 1 -5.79 6.19 -21.04
N GLU A 2 -5.08 5.42 -21.89
CA GLU A 2 -5.69 4.67 -23.00
C GLU A 2 -6.81 3.72 -22.57
N ALA A 3 -6.65 3.05 -21.43
CA ALA A 3 -7.67 2.16 -20.87
C ALA A 3 -8.88 2.88 -20.23
N GLY A 4 -8.87 4.20 -20.13
CA GLY A 4 -9.90 4.95 -19.41
C GLY A 4 -10.05 4.56 -17.94
N TYR A 5 -8.95 4.17 -17.29
CA TYR A 5 -8.95 3.65 -15.92
C TYR A 5 -9.48 4.69 -14.91
N VAL A 6 -10.33 4.25 -13.98
CA VAL A 6 -10.96 5.07 -12.94
C VAL A 6 -10.78 4.40 -11.57
N GLY A 7 -10.46 5.20 -10.56
CA GLY A 7 -10.18 4.74 -9.20
C GLY A 7 -8.69 4.48 -8.95
N ALA A 8 -8.38 3.83 -7.83
CA ALA A 8 -7.03 3.42 -7.49
C ALA A 8 -6.64 2.12 -8.20
N GLY A 9 -5.37 1.99 -8.56
CA GLY A 9 -4.80 0.76 -9.10
C GLY A 9 -3.28 0.81 -9.11
N THR A 10 -2.66 -0.37 -9.09
CA THR A 10 -1.21 -0.51 -9.16
C THR A 10 -0.80 -1.22 -10.43
N VAL A 11 0.24 -0.72 -11.07
CA VAL A 11 0.90 -1.40 -12.20
C VAL A 11 2.21 -1.99 -11.67
N GLU A 12 2.34 -3.30 -11.79
CA GLU A 12 3.50 -4.02 -11.28
C GLU A 12 4.51 -4.31 -12.37
N PHE A 13 5.78 -4.18 -12.01
CA PHE A 13 6.91 -4.39 -12.90
C PHE A 13 7.96 -5.27 -12.22
N LEU A 14 8.64 -6.09 -13.01
CA LEU A 14 9.87 -6.77 -12.62
C LEU A 14 11.06 -5.97 -13.15
N VAL A 15 12.08 -5.82 -12.31
CA VAL A 15 13.35 -5.20 -12.69
C VAL A 15 14.43 -6.27 -12.72
N GLY A 16 14.97 -6.54 -13.91
CA GLY A 16 16.08 -7.47 -14.11
C GLY A 16 17.40 -6.92 -13.56
N ASN A 17 18.38 -7.79 -13.31
CA ASN A 17 19.70 -7.38 -12.82
C ASN A 17 20.45 -6.44 -13.78
N ASP A 18 20.09 -6.46 -15.06
CA ASP A 18 20.57 -5.57 -16.12
C ASP A 18 19.81 -4.24 -16.19
N GLY A 19 18.81 -4.04 -15.32
CA GLY A 19 17.93 -2.88 -15.30
C GLY A 19 16.72 -2.98 -16.22
N THR A 20 16.51 -4.10 -16.91
CA THR A 20 15.34 -4.28 -17.78
C THR A 20 14.05 -4.24 -16.96
N ILE A 21 13.14 -3.31 -17.29
CA ILE A 21 11.83 -3.18 -16.66
C ILE A 21 10.78 -3.90 -17.52
N SER A 22 10.15 -4.94 -16.97
CA SER A 22 9.11 -5.72 -17.64
C SER A 22 7.78 -5.57 -16.91
N PHE A 23 6.72 -5.24 -17.64
CA PHE A 23 5.36 -5.26 -17.10
C PHE A 23 5.00 -6.67 -16.62
N LEU A 24 4.37 -6.77 -15.45
CA LEU A 24 3.89 -8.01 -14.88
C LEU A 24 2.36 -8.06 -14.91
N GLU A 25 1.71 -7.17 -14.17
CA GLU A 25 0.26 -7.13 -14.05
C GLU A 25 -0.28 -5.76 -13.64
N VAL A 26 -1.61 -5.64 -13.61
CA VAL A 26 -2.31 -4.51 -13.02
C VAL A 26 -3.24 -5.02 -11.92
N ASN A 27 -3.06 -4.52 -10.71
CA ASN A 27 -4.00 -4.69 -9.62
C ASN A 27 -5.05 -3.59 -9.71
N THR A 28 -6.25 -3.92 -10.19
CA THR A 28 -7.32 -2.94 -10.44
C THR A 28 -8.13 -2.60 -9.17
N ARG A 29 -7.41 -2.38 -8.07
CA ARG A 29 -7.94 -2.10 -6.72
C ARG A 29 -6.84 -1.48 -5.86
N LEU A 30 -7.23 -0.94 -4.71
CA LEU A 30 -6.27 -0.58 -3.67
C LEU A 30 -5.49 -1.82 -3.20
N GLN A 31 -4.21 -1.62 -2.93
CA GLN A 31 -3.33 -2.66 -2.37
C GLN A 31 -3.16 -2.48 -0.86
N VAL A 32 -2.77 -3.56 -0.19
CA VAL A 32 -2.62 -3.56 1.27
C VAL A 32 -1.53 -2.57 1.67
N GLU A 33 -0.44 -2.51 0.90
CA GLU A 33 0.73 -1.65 1.08
C GLU A 33 0.52 -0.16 0.73
N HIS A 34 -0.69 0.29 0.43
CA HIS A 34 -0.96 1.69 0.12
C HIS A 34 -0.52 2.71 1.20
N PRO A 35 -0.52 2.40 2.52
CA PRO A 35 -0.13 3.36 3.56
C PRO A 35 1.28 3.92 3.37
N VAL A 36 2.22 3.14 2.84
CA VAL A 36 3.60 3.63 2.64
C VAL A 36 3.66 4.76 1.61
N THR A 37 2.78 4.72 0.59
CA THR A 37 2.64 5.77 -0.42
C THR A 37 1.97 7.00 0.20
N GLU A 38 0.95 6.81 1.03
CA GLU A 38 0.27 7.91 1.72
C GLU A 38 1.23 8.67 2.64
N GLU A 39 2.06 7.97 3.42
CA GLU A 39 2.99 8.58 4.36
C GLU A 39 4.05 9.47 3.68
N VAL A 40 4.52 9.08 2.48
CA VAL A 40 5.55 9.83 1.75
C VAL A 40 4.99 10.89 0.82
N THR A 41 3.73 10.79 0.39
CA THR A 41 3.08 11.77 -0.50
C THR A 41 2.16 12.74 0.23
N GLY A 42 1.65 12.37 1.40
CA GLY A 42 0.62 13.10 2.13
C GLY A 42 -0.79 12.99 1.53
N ILE A 43 -1.01 12.08 0.56
CA ILE A 43 -2.31 11.85 -0.08
C ILE A 43 -2.99 10.65 0.57
N ASP A 44 -4.24 10.82 1.00
CA ASP A 44 -5.12 9.75 1.46
C ASP A 44 -5.82 9.10 0.26
N LEU A 45 -5.36 7.92 -0.14
CA LEU A 45 -5.80 7.22 -1.34
C LEU A 45 -7.23 6.69 -1.19
N VAL A 46 -7.62 6.26 0.01
CA VAL A 46 -8.99 5.79 0.27
C VAL A 46 -9.98 6.95 0.11
N ARG A 47 -9.65 8.12 0.66
CA ARG A 47 -10.45 9.34 0.48
C ARG A 47 -10.52 9.75 -0.99
N GLU A 48 -9.41 9.71 -1.72
CA GLU A 48 -9.42 10.06 -3.15
C GLU A 48 -10.29 9.09 -3.96
N MET A 49 -10.31 7.80 -3.62
CA MET A 49 -11.23 6.85 -4.25
C MET A 49 -12.71 7.26 -4.09
N PHE A 50 -13.12 7.74 -2.91
CA PHE A 50 -14.48 8.26 -2.71
C PHE A 50 -14.74 9.53 -3.51
N ARG A 51 -13.81 10.49 -3.53
CA ARG A 51 -13.96 11.73 -4.31
C ARG A 51 -14.10 11.44 -5.81
N ILE A 52 -13.29 10.52 -6.33
CA ILE A 52 -13.36 10.09 -7.73
C ILE A 52 -14.69 9.38 -8.01
N ALA A 53 -15.18 8.55 -7.08
CA ALA A 53 -16.49 7.90 -7.20
C ALA A 53 -17.65 8.91 -7.22
N ASP A 54 -17.51 10.04 -6.52
CA ASP A 54 -18.45 11.17 -6.55
C ASP A 54 -18.30 12.06 -7.80
N GLY A 55 -17.40 11.70 -8.72
CA GLY A 55 -17.17 12.40 -9.99
C GLY A 55 -16.29 13.65 -9.86
N GLU A 56 -15.62 13.84 -8.73
CA GLU A 56 -14.63 14.91 -8.59
C GLU A 56 -13.38 14.64 -9.43
N ALA A 57 -12.73 15.72 -9.86
CA ALA A 57 -11.46 15.64 -10.58
C ALA A 57 -10.26 15.62 -9.61
N ILE A 58 -9.18 14.96 -10.02
CA ILE A 58 -7.87 15.13 -9.38
C ILE A 58 -7.39 16.56 -9.69
N GLY A 59 -7.30 17.38 -8.64
CA GLY A 59 -7.02 18.82 -8.73
C GLY A 59 -5.57 19.21 -8.45
N TYR A 60 -4.65 18.24 -8.48
CA TYR A 60 -3.24 18.43 -8.16
C TYR A 60 -2.36 17.67 -9.16
N ASP A 61 -1.13 18.15 -9.32
CA ASP A 61 -0.08 17.46 -10.07
C ASP A 61 0.57 16.35 -9.23
N ASP A 62 1.57 15.67 -9.80
CA ASP A 62 2.34 14.63 -9.10
C ASP A 62 2.92 15.17 -7.76
N PRO A 63 2.56 14.57 -6.61
CA PRO A 63 2.96 15.10 -5.31
C PRO A 63 4.47 14.95 -5.08
N PRO A 64 5.13 15.93 -4.45
CA PRO A 64 6.53 15.77 -4.06
C PRO A 64 6.63 14.71 -2.95
N MET A 65 7.47 13.70 -3.16
CA MET A 65 7.73 12.67 -2.14
C MET A 65 8.64 13.22 -1.04
N ARG A 66 8.34 12.88 0.22
CA ARG A 66 9.12 13.26 1.40
C ARG A 66 9.47 12.06 2.28
N GLY A 67 10.76 11.83 2.47
CA GLY A 67 11.26 10.80 3.39
C GLY A 67 11.07 9.38 2.86
N HIS A 68 10.95 8.43 3.79
CA HIS A 68 10.76 7.01 3.51
C HIS A 68 9.75 6.43 4.48
N SER A 69 8.95 5.47 4.01
CA SER A 69 8.02 4.70 4.83
C SER A 69 8.19 3.21 4.51
N PHE A 70 7.98 2.37 5.52
CA PHE A 70 8.10 0.92 5.44
C PHE A 70 6.91 0.30 6.15
N GLU A 71 6.28 -0.69 5.51
CA GLU A 71 5.20 -1.48 6.10
C GLU A 71 5.73 -2.85 6.52
N PHE A 72 5.29 -3.29 7.70
CA PHE A 72 5.49 -4.66 8.17
C PHE A 72 4.13 -5.28 8.45
N ARG A 73 3.89 -6.45 7.89
CA ARG A 73 2.69 -7.24 8.17
C ARG A 73 2.96 -8.17 9.34
N ILE A 74 2.18 -8.01 10.40
CA ILE A 74 2.23 -8.88 11.57
C ILE A 74 1.19 -9.98 11.39
N ASN A 75 1.64 -11.16 10.98
CA ASN A 75 0.78 -12.31 10.71
C ASN A 75 0.74 -13.27 11.91
N GLY A 76 -0.39 -13.95 12.07
CA GLY A 76 -0.51 -15.12 12.96
C GLY A 76 0.13 -16.36 12.34
N GLU A 77 1.43 -16.34 12.09
CA GLU A 77 2.21 -17.40 11.45
C GLU A 77 3.44 -17.76 12.30
N ASP A 78 3.84 -19.03 12.31
CA ASP A 78 5.00 -19.50 13.07
C ASP A 78 6.24 -19.66 12.17
N PRO A 79 7.23 -18.77 12.24
CA PRO A 79 8.44 -18.86 11.44
C PRO A 79 9.30 -20.10 11.78
N GLY A 80 9.23 -20.59 13.02
CA GLY A 80 9.91 -21.83 13.44
C GLY A 80 9.27 -23.10 12.88
N ARG A 81 8.04 -22.98 12.34
CA ARG A 81 7.29 -24.08 11.70
C ARG A 81 6.97 -23.77 10.25
N ASN A 82 7.93 -23.18 9.52
CA ASN A 82 7.80 -22.89 8.09
C ASN A 82 6.60 -21.98 7.75
N PHE A 83 6.38 -20.94 8.58
CA PHE A 83 5.29 -19.97 8.43
C PHE A 83 3.89 -20.60 8.37
N LEU A 84 3.69 -21.75 9.01
CA LEU A 84 2.35 -22.32 9.13
C LEU A 84 1.44 -21.36 9.91
N PRO A 85 0.16 -21.22 9.52
CA PRO A 85 -0.81 -20.47 10.29
C PRO A 85 -0.86 -20.97 11.75
N ALA A 86 -0.83 -20.02 12.67
CA ALA A 86 -0.83 -20.24 14.11
C ALA A 86 -2.10 -19.64 14.73
N PRO A 87 -3.29 -20.27 14.53
CA PRO A 87 -4.54 -19.77 15.10
C PRO A 87 -4.52 -19.89 16.63
N GLY A 88 -5.17 -18.95 17.30
CA GLY A 88 -5.26 -18.92 18.75
C GLY A 88 -5.92 -17.64 19.24
N THR A 89 -6.10 -17.54 20.54
CA THR A 89 -6.63 -16.32 21.16
C THR A 89 -5.50 -15.36 21.47
N VAL A 90 -5.60 -14.12 20.98
CA VAL A 90 -4.74 -13.02 21.41
C VAL A 90 -5.10 -12.69 22.86
N THR A 91 -4.21 -12.97 23.80
CA THR A 91 -4.44 -12.73 25.24
C THR A 91 -3.97 -11.36 25.71
N SER A 92 -3.07 -10.72 24.95
CA SER A 92 -2.57 -9.37 25.19
C SER A 92 -2.18 -8.73 23.86
N PHE A 93 -2.46 -7.44 23.72
CA PHE A 93 -2.04 -6.63 22.59
C PHE A 93 -1.66 -5.24 23.10
N VAL A 94 -0.44 -4.82 22.81
CA VAL A 94 0.05 -3.47 23.10
C VAL A 94 0.46 -2.85 21.76
N PRO A 95 -0.34 -1.92 21.20
CA PRO A 95 -0.03 -1.34 19.91
C PRO A 95 1.25 -0.48 19.99
N PRO A 96 2.08 -0.46 18.93
CA PRO A 96 3.19 0.47 18.86
C PRO A 96 2.65 1.91 18.81
N ALA A 97 3.42 2.85 19.35
CA ALA A 97 3.06 4.26 19.38
C ALA A 97 4.30 5.15 19.32
N GLY A 98 4.12 6.39 18.87
CA GLY A 98 5.17 7.40 18.81
C GLY A 98 5.18 8.16 17.48
N PRO A 99 6.02 9.20 17.36
CA PRO A 99 6.16 9.95 16.12
C PRO A 99 6.61 9.05 14.96
N GLY A 100 5.90 9.14 13.83
CA GLY A 100 6.21 8.35 12.62
C GLY A 100 5.78 6.89 12.72
N VAL A 101 4.97 6.51 13.70
CA VAL A 101 4.34 5.19 13.79
C VAL A 101 2.89 5.30 13.33
N ARG A 102 2.54 4.50 12.34
CA ARG A 102 1.17 4.26 11.88
C ARG A 102 0.85 2.78 12.09
N LEU A 103 -0.38 2.50 12.53
CA LEU A 103 -0.92 1.16 12.71
C LEU A 103 -2.31 1.15 12.09
N ASP A 104 -2.50 0.24 11.14
CA ASP A 104 -3.77 -0.06 10.46
C ASP A 104 -4.28 -1.44 10.89
#